data_AF-A0A7J3WW92-F1
#
_entry.id   AF-A0A7J3WW92-F1
#
_cell.length_a   1.000
_cell.length_b   1.000
_cell.length_c   1.000
_cell.angle_alpha   90.00
_cell.angle_beta   90.00
_cell.angle_gamma   90.00
#
_symmetry.space_group_name_H-M   'P 1'
#
loop_
_entity.id
_entity.type
_entity.pdbx_description
1 polymer ?
#
loop_
_entity_poly.entity_id
_entity_poly.type
_entity_poly.pdbx_seq_one_letter_code
_entity_poly.pdbx_strand_id
1 'polypeptide(L)' 'MRLVKRVFEGIKDENPYWSDYICFAEAVCGRRFSRKTIIRNFNSLVDKEEYEKKEIIDFLVELSKYG' A
#
# COMPACT_ATOMS: atom_id res chain seq x y z
N MET A 1 3.92 -12.76 -2.77
CA MET A 1 4.29 -11.67 -3.70
C MET A 1 5.38 -10.84 -3.07
N ARG A 2 6.63 -11.01 -3.50
CA ARG A 2 7.78 -10.24 -2.97
C ARG A 2 7.86 -8.83 -3.56
N LEU A 3 7.13 -8.56 -4.65
CA LEU A 3 7.22 -7.29 -5.39
C LEU A 3 6.67 -6.09 -4.62
N VAL A 4 5.45 -6.18 -4.05
CA VAL A 4 4.83 -5.06 -3.29
C VAL A 4 5.69 -4.66 -2.12
N LYS A 5 6.12 -5.65 -1.31
CA LYS A 5 6.99 -5.42 -0.16
C LYS A 5 8.32 -4.76 -0.56
N ARG A 6 8.99 -5.27 -1.60
CA ARG A 6 10.28 -4.70 -2.06
C ARG A 6 10.14 -3.26 -2.55
N VAL A 7 9.07 -2.95 -3.26
CA VAL A 7 8.79 -1.59 -3.75
C VAL A 7 8.47 -0.66 -2.59
N PHE A 8 7.63 -1.12 -1.67
CA PHE A 8 7.29 -0.40 -0.45
C PHE A 8 8.52 -0.07 0.39
N GLU A 9 9.39 -1.04 0.64
CA GLU A 9 10.63 -0.84 1.41
C GLU A 9 11.55 0.18 0.72
N GLY A 10 11.73 0.09 -0.61
CA GLY A 10 12.52 1.07 -1.35
C GLY A 10 11.95 2.50 -1.25
N ILE A 11 10.64 2.67 -1.41
CA ILE A 11 9.98 3.98 -1.26
C ILE A 11 10.14 4.51 0.16
N LYS A 12 9.98 3.65 1.17
CA LYS A 12 10.12 4.03 2.58
C LYS A 12 11.55 4.44 2.92
N ASP A 13 12.54 3.73 2.40
CA ASP A 13 13.96 4.04 2.60
C ASP A 13 14.33 5.38 1.92
N GLU A 14 13.75 5.68 0.76
CA GLU A 14 13.92 6.96 0.05
C GLU A 14 13.14 8.11 0.70
N ASN A 15 12.05 7.82 1.42
CA ASN A 15 11.13 8.81 2.00
C ASN A 15 10.91 8.56 3.50
N PRO A 16 11.93 8.78 4.35
CA PRO A 16 11.88 8.42 5.78
C PRO A 16 10.85 9.20 6.60
N TYR A 17 10.32 10.31 6.08
CA TYR A 17 9.31 11.14 6.74
C TYR A 17 7.88 10.85 6.30
N TRP A 18 7.68 9.95 5.34
CA TRP A 18 6.35 9.56 4.88
C TRP A 18 5.76 8.50 5.80
N SER A 19 4.44 8.54 5.96
CA SER A 19 3.73 7.49 6.67
C SER A 19 3.76 6.18 5.87
N ASP A 20 3.62 5.05 6.58
CA ASP A 20 3.53 3.73 5.94
C ASP A 20 2.36 3.65 4.97
N TYR A 21 1.26 4.36 5.26
CA TYR A 21 0.14 4.48 4.34
C TYR A 21 0.54 5.13 3.01
N ILE A 22 1.22 6.27 3.03
CA ILE A 22 1.65 6.99 1.81
C ILE A 22 2.62 6.13 1.02
N CYS A 23 3.63 5.56 1.69
CA CYS A 23 4.60 4.68 1.04
C CYS A 23 3.91 3.46 0.40
N PHE A 24 2.89 2.91 1.06
CA PHE A 24 2.13 1.78 0.52
C PHE A 24 1.23 2.17 -0.64
N ALA A 25 0.59 3.35 -0.58
CA ALA A 25 -0.23 3.89 -1.67
C ALA A 25 0.59 4.03 -2.95
N GLU A 26 1.78 4.64 -2.87
CA GLU A 26 2.73 4.74 -3.97
C GLU A 26 3.21 3.37 -4.47
N ALA A 27 3.43 2.42 -3.55
CA ALA A 27 3.84 1.07 -3.92
C ALA A 27 2.78 0.29 -4.72
N VAL A 28 1.49 0.66 -4.63
CA VAL A 28 0.39 0.01 -5.35
C VAL A 28 -0.16 0.82 -6.51
N CYS A 29 0.08 2.12 -6.54
CA CYS A 29 -0.37 3.08 -7.55
C CYS A 29 -0.03 2.60 -8.97
N GLY A 30 -1.03 2.55 -9.87
CA GLY A 30 -0.88 2.17 -11.28
C GLY A 30 -0.48 0.70 -11.57
N ARG A 31 -0.29 -0.15 -10.55
CA ARG A 31 0.28 -1.51 -10.70
C ARG A 31 -0.75 -2.63 -10.80
N ARG A 32 -2.04 -2.30 -10.86
CA ARG A 32 -3.20 -3.19 -11.08
C ARG A 32 -3.22 -4.42 -10.17
N PHE A 33 -2.89 -4.26 -8.90
CA PHE A 33 -2.92 -5.35 -7.95
C PHE A 33 -4.35 -5.78 -7.60
N SER A 34 -4.53 -7.07 -7.32
CA SER A 34 -5.82 -7.57 -6.84
C SER A 34 -6.13 -7.01 -5.45
N ARG A 35 -7.42 -6.84 -5.14
CA ARG A 35 -7.88 -6.47 -3.79
C ARG A 35 -7.30 -7.39 -2.71
N LYS A 36 -7.26 -8.71 -2.96
CA LYS A 36 -6.69 -9.70 -2.03
C LYS A 36 -5.19 -9.45 -1.78
N THR A 37 -4.44 -9.09 -2.82
CA THR A 37 -3.03 -8.71 -2.71
C THR A 37 -2.86 -7.46 -1.86
N ILE A 38 -3.64 -6.41 -2.13
CA ILE A 38 -3.57 -5.13 -1.42
C ILE A 38 -3.87 -5.36 0.06
N ILE A 39 -4.98 -6.02 0.38
CA ILE A 39 -5.36 -6.35 1.76
C ILE A 39 -4.25 -7.13 2.48
N ARG A 40 -3.70 -8.17 1.84
CA ARG A 40 -2.67 -9.01 2.46
C ARG A 40 -1.39 -8.23 2.79
N ASN A 41 -0.95 -7.33 1.90
CA ASN A 41 0.28 -6.57 2.13
C ASN A 41 0.03 -5.37 3.04
N PHE A 42 -1.11 -4.69 2.95
CA PHE A 42 -1.50 -3.60 3.84
C PHE A 42 -1.56 -4.08 5.30
N ASN A 43 -2.44 -5.07 5.56
CA ASN A 43 -2.08 -6.34 6.19
C ASN A 43 -0.84 -6.45 7.10
N SER A 44 0.31 -6.38 6.46
CA SER A 44 1.58 -6.87 6.97
C SER A 44 2.63 -5.77 7.02
N LEU A 45 2.37 -4.62 6.40
CA LEU A 45 3.37 -3.57 6.15
C LEU A 45 2.94 -2.21 6.71
N VAL A 46 1.63 -1.99 6.93
CA VAL A 46 1.10 -0.75 7.50
C VAL A 46 0.57 -1.06 8.89
N ASP A 47 1.00 -0.30 9.89
CA ASP A 47 0.52 -0.46 11.26
C ASP A 47 -0.93 0.03 11.39
N LYS A 48 -1.77 -0.71 12.12
CA LYS A 48 -3.24 -0.73 11.88
C LYS A 48 -4.11 -0.16 12.97
N GLU A 49 -3.54 0.51 13.94
CA GLU A 49 -4.33 1.02 15.07
C GLU A 49 -5.11 2.29 14.70
N GLU A 50 -4.77 2.95 13.58
CA GLU A 50 -5.25 4.30 13.27
C GLU A 50 -6.27 4.39 12.11
N TYR A 51 -6.62 3.29 11.44
CA TYR A 51 -7.28 3.33 10.14
C TYR A 51 -8.56 2.50 10.04
N GLU A 52 -9.65 3.11 9.57
CA GLU A 52 -10.87 2.40 9.15
C GLU A 52 -10.60 1.55 7.90
N LYS A 53 -10.45 0.24 8.11
CA LYS A 53 -9.88 -0.71 7.13
C LYS A 53 -10.67 -0.86 5.83
N LYS A 54 -11.92 -0.41 5.73
CA LYS A 54 -12.76 -0.66 4.54
C LYS A 54 -12.53 0.40 3.47
N GLU A 55 -12.75 1.67 3.80
CA GLU A 55 -12.66 2.78 2.85
C GLU A 55 -11.24 2.94 2.31
N ILE A 56 -10.25 2.78 3.18
CA ILE A 56 -8.83 2.84 2.79
C ILE A 56 -8.45 1.74 1.81
N ILE A 57 -8.95 0.52 2.02
CA ILE A 57 -8.68 -0.58 1.10
C ILE A 57 -9.37 -0.36 -0.25
N ASP A 58 -10.60 0.15 -0.24
CA ASP A 58 -11.31 0.46 -1.48
C ASP A 58 -10.60 1.57 -2.27
N PHE A 59 -10.14 2.62 -1.59
CA PHE A 59 -9.29 3.66 -2.20
C PHE A 59 -8.00 3.09 -2.80
N LEU A 60 -7.26 2.26 -2.05
CA LEU A 60 -6.00 1.65 -2.54
C LEU A 60 -6.25 0.73 -3.75
N VAL A 61 -7.40 0.05 -3.80
CA VAL A 61 -7.79 -0.77 -4.95
C VAL A 61 -8.04 0.10 -6.19
N GLU A 62 -8.74 1.22 -6.03
CA GLU A 62 -8.97 2.19 -7.11
C GLU A 62 -7.66 2.82 -7.59
N LEU A 63 -6.82 3.26 -6.64
CA LEU A 63 -5.50 3.84 -6.92
C LEU A 63 -4.62 2.88 -7.71
N SER A 64 -4.67 1.58 -7.40
CA SER A 64 -3.88 0.59 -8.16
C SER A 64 -4.33 0.44 -9.61
N LYS A 65 -5.57 0.80 -9.95
CA LYS A 65 -6.13 0.65 -11.30
C LYS A 65 -5.85 1.87 -12.18
N TYR A 66 -5.82 3.07 -11.59
CA TYR A 66 -5.85 4.34 -12.32
C TYR A 66 -4.67 5.29 -12.04
N GLY A 67 -3.73 4.88 -11.17
CA GLY A 67 -2.49 5.62 -10.90
C GLY A 67 -1.49 5.63 -12.05
#